data_AF-A0A7L1YD81-F1
#
_entry.id   AF-A0A7L1YD81-F1
#
_cell.length_a   1.000
_cell.length_b   1.000
_cell.length_c   1.000
_cell.angle_alpha   90.00
_cell.angle_beta   90.00
_cell.angle_gamma   90.00
#
_symmetry.space_group_name_H-M   'P 1'
#
loop_
_entity.id
_entity.type
_entity.pdbx_description
1 polymer ?
#
loop_
_entity_poly.entity_id
_entity_poly.type
_entity_poly.pdbx_seq_one_letter_code
_entity_poly.pdbx_strand_id
1 'polypeptide(L)'
;QSAVSVPRDFEGCSTLRKYLGQLHFLQSRIPMGAGQDAAVPVTWTEIFSGKAVTHEDIKYEQACVLYNLGALHSMLGAMDKRVSEEGMKVSCTHFQCAAGAFTYLRDHFPHSYSVDMSHQILSLNINLMLGQAQECLLEKSMLDNRKSFLVARISAQVVDYYKEACRALENSETASLLGKIQKDWKKLVQMKIYYFAAVAHLHMGKQAEEQQKFGERVIYFQSALDKLNEAIKLAKGQPETVQEALRFTMDVIGGKYNSAKKDNDFIYHEAVPALDTLQSVKGAPLVKALPVNPTDPAVTGPDIFAKLVPMAAHEASSLYSEEKAKLLRDVMAKIEAKNEVLDQFMDSMQLDPETVDNLDMYNHIPPVLMEKCAALSVRPDTVRNLVQSMQVLSGVFTDVEASLKEIRDLLEEDEAQEQKLQELLGRVPPAPGSPPGLAEVSKECSKYLELHEKASFTNTELHRAMNLHLGNLRLLGGPLEQVRAALPTPSLSEGE
;
A
#
# COMPACT_ATOMS: atom_id res chain seq x y z
N GLN A 1 -18.23 6.55 5.21
CA GLN A 1 -18.95 7.59 5.98
C GLN A 1 -18.72 7.49 7.50
N SER A 2 -18.68 6.30 8.11
CA SER A 2 -18.45 6.18 9.56
C SER A 2 -17.08 6.66 10.04
N ALA A 3 -16.01 6.51 9.25
CA ALA A 3 -14.66 6.94 9.66
C ALA A 3 -14.47 8.47 9.69
N VAL A 4 -15.15 9.22 8.80
CA VAL A 4 -15.09 10.70 8.76
C VAL A 4 -16.01 11.36 9.77
N SER A 5 -17.00 10.62 10.28
CA SER A 5 -17.89 11.03 11.36
C SER A 5 -17.79 10.03 12.51
N VAL A 6 -16.55 9.76 12.95
CA VAL A 6 -16.25 8.73 13.94
C VAL A 6 -16.78 9.13 15.33
N PRO A 7 -17.42 8.21 16.08
CA PRO A 7 -17.74 8.48 17.48
C PRO A 7 -16.46 8.69 18.30
N ARG A 8 -16.55 9.56 19.31
CA ARG A 8 -15.41 9.94 20.17
C ARG A 8 -15.26 8.99 21.36
N ASP A 9 -15.19 7.70 21.05
CA ASP A 9 -15.11 6.59 21.99
C ASP A 9 -14.08 5.54 21.53
N PHE A 10 -13.95 4.45 22.28
CA PHE A 10 -13.01 3.38 21.98
C PHE A 10 -13.36 2.64 20.68
N GLU A 11 -14.65 2.48 20.40
CA GLU A 11 -15.19 1.89 19.18
C GLU A 11 -14.78 2.72 17.93
N GLY A 12 -14.71 4.04 18.09
CA GLY A 12 -14.19 4.96 17.09
C GLY A 12 -12.76 4.63 16.66
N CYS A 13 -11.87 4.31 17.60
CA CYS A 13 -10.50 3.90 17.29
C CYS A 13 -10.47 2.63 16.41
N SER A 14 -11.32 1.66 16.72
CA SER A 14 -11.44 0.41 15.94
C SER A 14 -11.96 0.69 14.54
N THR A 15 -12.92 1.60 14.39
CA THR A 15 -13.45 2.02 13.09
C THR A 15 -12.38 2.67 12.20
N LEU A 16 -11.57 3.58 12.77
CA LEU A 16 -10.47 4.23 12.04
C LEU A 16 -9.38 3.23 11.63
N ARG A 17 -8.98 2.32 12.52
CA ARG A 17 -7.98 1.28 12.19
C ARG A 17 -8.47 0.34 11.11
N LYS A 18 -9.74 -0.09 11.19
CA LYS A 18 -10.37 -0.91 10.16
C LYS A 18 -10.35 -0.20 8.81
N TYR A 19 -10.75 1.07 8.78
CA TYR A 19 -10.75 1.85 7.54
C TYR A 19 -9.33 2.02 6.96
N LEU A 20 -8.34 2.35 7.80
CA LEU A 20 -6.95 2.47 7.40
C LEU A 20 -6.42 1.18 6.75
N GLY A 21 -6.72 0.01 7.33
CA GLY A 21 -6.31 -1.27 6.75
C GLY A 21 -6.97 -1.58 5.42
N GLN A 22 -8.27 -1.29 5.28
CA GLN A 22 -8.98 -1.47 4.01
C GLN A 22 -8.42 -0.52 2.92
N LEU A 23 -7.95 0.68 3.27
CA LEU A 23 -7.24 1.56 2.34
C LEU A 23 -5.90 0.97 1.88
N HIS A 24 -5.17 0.27 2.75
CA HIS A 24 -3.93 -0.42 2.35
C HIS A 24 -4.23 -1.59 1.40
N PHE A 25 -5.29 -2.36 1.68
CA PHE A 25 -5.72 -3.43 0.76
C PHE A 25 -6.13 -2.88 -0.60
N LEU A 26 -6.89 -1.79 -0.64
CA LEU A 26 -7.26 -1.10 -1.87
C LEU A 26 -6.02 -0.63 -2.67
N GLN A 27 -5.09 0.06 -2.01
CA GLN A 27 -3.87 0.56 -2.62
C GLN A 27 -3.02 -0.56 -3.24
N SER A 28 -3.00 -1.75 -2.63
CA SER A 28 -2.23 -2.88 -3.15
C SER A 28 -2.79 -3.45 -4.47
N ARG A 29 -4.01 -3.08 -4.84
CA ARG A 29 -4.76 -3.65 -5.98
C ARG A 29 -5.08 -2.64 -7.06
N ILE A 30 -5.34 -1.39 -6.69
CA ILE A 30 -5.67 -0.30 -7.61
C ILE A 30 -4.59 0.78 -7.54
N PRO A 31 -3.99 1.19 -8.68
CA PRO A 31 -2.91 2.17 -8.70
C PRO A 31 -3.48 3.59 -8.49
N MET A 32 -3.70 3.95 -7.23
CA MET A 32 -4.28 5.24 -6.78
C MET A 32 -3.27 6.17 -6.08
N GLY A 33 -1.99 5.87 -6.17
CA GLY A 33 -0.92 6.73 -5.67
C GLY A 33 -0.69 7.97 -6.55
N ALA A 34 0.15 8.89 -6.08
CA ALA A 34 0.47 10.12 -6.80
C ALA A 34 0.90 9.85 -8.26
N GLY A 35 0.19 10.44 -9.22
CA GLY A 35 0.47 10.34 -10.65
C GLY A 35 0.10 8.99 -11.29
N GLN A 36 -0.67 8.14 -10.60
CA GLN A 36 -1.14 6.86 -11.14
C GLN A 36 -2.53 6.98 -11.79
N ASP A 37 -2.84 6.09 -12.73
CA ASP A 37 -4.01 6.20 -13.61
C ASP A 37 -5.37 6.24 -12.89
N ALA A 38 -5.47 5.59 -11.72
CA ALA A 38 -6.69 5.56 -10.93
C ALA A 38 -6.63 6.50 -9.70
N ALA A 39 -5.67 7.43 -9.67
CA ALA A 39 -5.59 8.45 -8.65
C ALA A 39 -6.85 9.34 -8.70
N VAL A 40 -7.40 9.64 -7.53
CA VAL A 40 -8.57 10.51 -7.39
C VAL A 40 -8.27 11.62 -6.39
N PRO A 41 -8.87 12.81 -6.54
CA PRO A 41 -8.67 13.91 -5.61
C PRO A 41 -9.15 13.54 -4.19
N VAL A 42 -8.23 13.59 -3.23
CA VAL A 42 -8.48 13.44 -1.79
C VAL A 42 -8.37 14.81 -1.15
N THR A 43 -9.43 15.27 -0.49
CA THR A 43 -9.48 16.61 0.14
C THR A 43 -9.69 16.50 1.64
N TRP A 44 -8.78 17.09 2.42
CA TRP A 44 -8.91 17.25 3.87
C TRP A 44 -8.69 18.70 4.28
N THR A 45 -9.24 19.09 5.42
CA THR A 45 -9.04 20.42 5.98
C THR A 45 -7.83 20.41 6.92
N GLU A 46 -6.82 21.23 6.62
CA GLU A 46 -5.66 21.43 7.48
C GLU A 46 -6.10 22.10 8.79
N ILE A 47 -5.77 21.48 9.92
CA ILE A 47 -6.47 21.76 11.19
C ILE A 47 -6.13 23.13 11.80
N PHE A 48 -4.96 23.71 11.50
CA PHE A 48 -4.54 24.98 12.10
C PHE A 48 -5.04 26.20 11.32
N SER A 49 -5.04 26.15 9.99
CA SER A 49 -5.51 27.24 9.13
C SER A 49 -6.98 27.11 8.73
N GLY A 50 -7.57 25.92 8.83
CA GLY A 50 -8.94 25.64 8.38
C GLY A 50 -9.10 25.61 6.85
N LYS A 51 -8.00 25.57 6.10
CA LYS A 51 -8.02 25.54 4.63
C LYS A 51 -8.14 24.12 4.12
N ALA A 52 -8.92 23.94 3.05
CA ALA A 52 -8.96 22.69 2.32
C ALA A 52 -7.65 22.48 1.53
N VAL A 53 -7.09 21.28 1.63
CA VAL A 53 -5.90 20.83 0.92
C VAL A 53 -6.27 19.55 0.18
N THR A 54 -5.99 19.53 -1.13
CA THR A 54 -6.35 18.45 -2.03
C THR A 54 -5.10 17.84 -2.67
N HIS A 55 -4.99 16.52 -2.63
CA HIS A 55 -3.94 15.75 -3.31
C HIS A 55 -4.56 14.56 -4.04
N GLU A 56 -4.05 14.23 -5.22
CA GLU A 56 -4.43 13.01 -5.96
C GLU A 56 -3.55 11.84 -5.54
N ASP A 57 -3.66 11.43 -4.28
CA ASP A 57 -2.86 10.33 -3.71
C ASP A 57 -3.61 9.65 -2.56
N ILE A 58 -3.88 8.35 -2.69
CA ILE A 58 -4.50 7.54 -1.62
C ILE A 58 -3.69 7.56 -0.31
N LYS A 59 -2.38 7.78 -0.37
CA LYS A 59 -1.55 7.89 0.85
C LYS A 59 -1.89 9.14 1.66
N TYR A 60 -2.41 10.20 1.03
CA TYR A 60 -2.89 11.37 1.77
C TYR A 60 -4.11 11.01 2.63
N GLU A 61 -5.05 10.22 2.10
CA GLU A 61 -6.18 9.70 2.88
C GLU A 61 -5.70 8.86 4.07
N GLN A 62 -4.77 7.93 3.82
CA GLN A 62 -4.18 7.08 4.85
C GLN A 62 -3.50 7.92 5.96
N ALA A 63 -2.76 8.96 5.57
CA ALA A 63 -2.09 9.87 6.48
C ALA A 63 -3.07 10.62 7.39
N CYS A 64 -4.13 11.22 6.82
CA CYS A 64 -5.16 11.94 7.57
C CYS A 64 -5.95 11.03 8.52
N VAL A 65 -6.32 9.82 8.08
CA VAL A 65 -6.98 8.82 8.93
C VAL A 65 -6.09 8.41 10.10
N LEU A 66 -4.79 8.23 9.87
CA LEU A 66 -3.82 7.89 10.91
C LEU A 66 -3.59 9.06 11.88
N TYR A 67 -3.54 10.29 11.38
CA TYR A 67 -3.50 11.49 12.23
C TYR A 67 -4.73 11.55 13.15
N ASN A 68 -5.92 11.32 12.60
CA ASN A 68 -7.17 11.28 13.37
C ASN A 68 -7.21 10.14 14.39
N LEU A 69 -6.60 8.99 14.10
CA LEU A 69 -6.44 7.91 15.08
C LEU A 69 -5.57 8.37 16.27
N GLY A 70 -4.46 9.06 15.99
CA GLY A 70 -3.63 9.67 17.02
C GLY A 70 -4.38 10.72 17.85
N ALA A 71 -5.12 11.61 17.17
CA ALA A 71 -5.93 12.64 17.81
C ALA A 71 -7.02 12.05 18.70
N LEU A 72 -7.77 11.03 18.22
CA LEU A 72 -8.81 10.38 19.00
C LEU A 72 -8.24 9.70 20.23
N HIS A 73 -7.11 8.98 20.10
CA HIS A 73 -6.42 8.42 21.27
C HIS A 73 -5.98 9.50 22.27
N SER A 74 -5.48 10.65 21.80
CA SER A 74 -5.13 11.77 22.70
C SER A 74 -6.35 12.31 23.46
N MET A 75 -7.50 12.39 22.81
CA MET A 75 -8.76 12.83 23.42
C MET A 75 -9.22 11.84 24.50
N LEU A 76 -9.24 10.54 24.19
CA LEU A 76 -9.65 9.50 25.14
C LEU A 76 -8.74 9.45 26.36
N GLY A 77 -7.43 9.60 26.17
CA GLY A 77 -6.47 9.68 27.27
C GLY A 77 -6.65 10.92 28.17
N ALA A 78 -7.16 12.02 27.62
CA ALA A 78 -7.41 13.25 28.36
C ALA A 78 -8.81 13.32 29.01
N MET A 79 -9.79 12.52 28.54
CA MET A 79 -11.15 12.50 29.06
C MET A 79 -11.29 11.81 30.42
N ASP A 80 -10.44 10.82 30.71
CA ASP A 80 -10.43 10.16 32.00
C ASP A 80 -9.88 11.08 33.10
N LYS A 81 -10.51 11.07 34.27
CA LYS A 81 -10.12 11.91 35.41
C LYS A 81 -8.90 11.39 36.16
N ARG A 82 -8.42 10.19 35.83
CA ARG A 82 -7.26 9.49 36.41
C ARG A 82 -7.30 9.38 37.94
N VAL A 83 -8.50 9.20 38.49
CA VAL A 83 -8.71 9.02 39.94
C VAL A 83 -8.53 7.55 40.34
N SER A 84 -8.90 6.61 39.47
CA SER A 84 -8.73 5.18 39.69
C SER A 84 -7.43 4.68 39.07
N GLU A 85 -6.87 3.58 39.63
CA GLU A 85 -5.70 2.92 39.05
C GLU A 85 -5.95 2.49 37.60
N GLU A 86 -7.15 2.01 37.29
CA GLU A 86 -7.53 1.60 35.95
C GLU A 86 -7.59 2.79 34.98
N GLY A 87 -8.19 3.92 35.39
CA GLY A 87 -8.22 5.14 34.59
C GLY A 87 -6.82 5.67 34.27
N MET A 88 -5.88 5.60 35.22
CA MET A 88 -4.47 5.94 34.99
C MET A 88 -3.81 5.02 33.93
N LYS A 89 -4.05 3.70 34.00
CA LYS A 89 -3.52 2.73 33.03
C LYS A 89 -4.10 2.92 31.63
N VAL A 90 -5.41 3.10 31.55
CA VAL A 90 -6.13 3.34 30.29
C VAL A 90 -5.65 4.63 29.63
N SER A 91 -5.56 5.72 30.40
CA SER A 91 -5.04 7.01 29.91
C SER A 91 -3.60 6.90 29.40
N CYS A 92 -2.74 6.27 30.20
CA CYS A 92 -1.34 6.02 29.82
C CYS A 92 -1.24 5.23 28.51
N THR A 93 -2.08 4.20 28.34
CA THR A 93 -2.10 3.38 27.13
C THR A 93 -2.59 4.19 25.93
N HIS A 94 -3.63 5.00 26.09
CA HIS A 94 -4.13 5.85 25.02
C HIS A 94 -3.10 6.88 24.56
N PHE A 95 -2.40 7.56 25.47
CA PHE A 95 -1.33 8.47 25.10
C PHE A 95 -0.17 7.75 24.37
N GLN A 96 0.20 6.54 24.79
CA GLN A 96 1.21 5.74 24.07
C GLN A 96 0.74 5.28 22.69
N CYS A 97 -0.55 4.94 22.52
CA CYS A 97 -1.16 4.67 21.22
C CYS A 97 -1.18 5.91 20.31
N ALA A 98 -1.46 7.09 20.86
CA ALA A 98 -1.42 8.35 20.12
C ALA A 98 0.00 8.66 19.63
N ALA A 99 1.00 8.55 20.52
CA ALA A 99 2.40 8.67 20.16
C ALA A 99 2.80 7.65 19.08
N GLY A 100 2.29 6.43 19.16
CA GLY A 100 2.43 5.37 18.17
C GLY A 100 1.94 5.76 16.77
N ALA A 101 0.71 6.25 16.69
CA ALA A 101 0.10 6.71 15.43
C ALA A 101 0.90 7.84 14.78
N PHE A 102 1.28 8.87 15.57
CA PHE A 102 2.10 9.98 15.05
C PHE A 102 3.51 9.55 14.65
N THR A 103 4.11 8.59 15.37
CA THR A 103 5.42 8.02 15.01
C THR A 103 5.34 7.27 13.70
N TYR A 104 4.34 6.40 13.53
CA TYR A 104 4.14 5.68 12.27
C TYR A 104 3.93 6.64 11.11
N LEU A 105 3.10 7.67 11.30
CA LEU A 105 2.83 8.70 10.30
C LEU A 105 4.12 9.41 9.87
N ARG A 106 4.93 9.87 10.83
CA ARG A 106 6.21 10.53 10.59
C ARG A 106 7.20 9.66 9.81
N ASP A 107 7.27 8.37 10.14
CA ASP A 107 8.31 7.48 9.62
C ASP A 107 7.94 6.85 8.27
N HIS A 108 6.65 6.67 7.95
CA HIS A 108 6.18 5.98 6.73
C HIS A 108 5.60 6.93 5.67
N PHE A 109 5.32 8.19 6.00
CA PHE A 109 4.81 9.20 5.09
C PHE A 109 5.79 10.39 5.01
N PRO A 110 6.95 10.23 4.35
CA PRO A 110 8.01 11.25 4.33
C PRO A 110 7.61 12.51 3.56
N HIS A 111 6.63 12.43 2.67
CA HIS A 111 6.06 13.59 1.99
C HIS A 111 5.07 14.29 2.93
N SER A 112 5.39 15.53 3.33
CA SER A 112 4.46 16.34 4.15
C SER A 112 3.34 16.90 3.26
N TYR A 113 2.20 16.22 3.24
CA TYR A 113 1.01 16.65 2.48
C TYR A 113 0.44 18.00 2.94
N SER A 114 0.54 18.28 4.25
CA SER A 114 0.07 19.50 4.90
C SER A 114 0.93 19.82 6.12
N VAL A 115 0.88 21.08 6.56
CA VAL A 115 1.76 21.62 7.61
C VAL A 115 1.50 21.02 9.00
N ASP A 116 0.28 20.60 9.28
CA ASP A 116 -0.12 19.89 10.51
C ASP A 116 0.45 18.47 10.62
N MET A 117 0.82 17.86 9.49
CA MET A 117 1.49 16.56 9.43
C MET A 117 2.99 16.66 9.14
N SER A 118 3.57 17.86 9.25
CA SER A 118 5.02 18.03 9.10
C SER A 118 5.82 17.26 10.16
N HIS A 119 7.02 16.81 9.82
CA HIS A 119 7.90 16.07 10.75
C HIS A 119 8.11 16.80 12.10
N GLN A 120 8.17 18.13 12.07
CA GLN A 120 8.34 18.96 13.26
C GLN A 120 7.10 18.92 14.16
N ILE A 121 5.90 19.07 13.59
CA ILE A 121 4.64 19.01 14.34
C ILE A 121 4.38 17.60 14.86
N LEU A 122 4.64 16.57 14.05
CA LEU A 122 4.53 15.18 14.51
C LEU A 122 5.51 14.88 15.65
N SER A 123 6.74 15.39 15.59
CA SER A 123 7.72 15.22 16.68
C SER A 123 7.31 15.96 17.96
N LEU A 124 6.68 17.14 17.84
CA LEU A 124 6.03 17.83 18.96
C LEU A 124 4.92 16.95 19.56
N ASN A 125 4.00 16.45 18.73
CA ASN A 125 2.88 15.63 19.16
C ASN A 125 3.35 14.35 19.86
N ILE A 126 4.36 13.65 19.31
CA ILE A 126 4.94 12.45 19.92
C ILE A 126 5.49 12.73 21.32
N ASN A 127 6.33 13.77 21.48
CA ASN A 127 6.91 14.11 22.78
C ASN A 127 5.84 14.57 23.78
N LEU A 128 4.83 15.32 23.33
CA LEU A 128 3.72 15.73 24.18
C LEU A 128 2.93 14.53 24.69
N MET A 129 2.58 13.58 23.81
CA MET A 129 1.86 12.36 24.16
C MET A 129 2.68 11.46 25.10
N LEU A 130 3.97 11.27 24.82
CA LEU A 130 4.85 10.48 25.71
C LEU A 130 5.03 11.15 27.08
N GLY A 131 5.14 12.48 27.12
CA GLY A 131 5.16 13.24 28.38
C GLY A 131 3.90 13.02 29.22
N GLN A 132 2.72 13.08 28.58
CA GLN A 132 1.43 12.83 29.25
C GLN A 132 1.27 11.37 29.69
N ALA A 133 1.75 10.39 28.90
CA ALA A 133 1.77 8.99 29.30
C ALA A 133 2.66 8.76 30.54
N GLN A 134 3.86 9.36 30.53
CA GLN A 134 4.80 9.27 31.65
C GLN A 134 4.24 9.96 32.91
N GLU A 135 3.48 11.05 32.76
CA GLU A 135 2.75 11.70 33.84
C GLU A 135 1.69 10.79 34.47
N CYS A 136 0.90 10.07 33.66
CA CYS A 136 -0.06 9.08 34.18
C CYS A 136 0.65 7.99 35.01
N LEU A 137 1.83 7.55 34.55
CA LEU A 137 2.63 6.57 35.27
C LEU A 137 3.24 7.13 36.56
N LEU A 138 3.60 8.43 36.56
CA LEU A 138 4.05 9.13 37.76
C LEU A 138 2.95 9.17 38.83
N GLU A 139 1.73 9.60 38.44
CA GLU A 139 0.54 9.60 39.31
C GLU A 139 0.33 8.20 39.93
N LYS A 140 0.35 7.16 39.09
CA LYS A 140 0.25 5.76 39.55
C LYS A 140 1.38 5.38 40.51
N SER A 141 2.63 5.76 40.22
CA SER A 141 3.78 5.39 41.05
C SER A 141 3.72 6.02 42.45
N MET A 142 3.13 7.22 42.56
CA MET A 142 2.89 7.88 43.84
C MET A 142 1.74 7.21 44.59
N LEU A 143 0.65 6.84 43.90
CA LEU A 143 -0.47 6.10 44.50
C LEU A 143 -0.04 4.72 45.02
N ASP A 144 0.81 4.01 44.27
CA ASP A 144 1.40 2.72 44.64
C ASP A 144 2.44 2.82 45.77
N ASN A 145 2.75 4.04 46.26
CA ASN A 145 3.82 4.31 47.23
C ASN A 145 5.18 3.68 46.83
N ARG A 146 5.57 3.83 45.56
CA ARG A 146 6.86 3.33 45.07
C ARG A 146 8.03 4.06 45.74
N LYS A 147 9.21 3.42 45.75
CA LYS A 147 10.45 3.98 46.31
C LYS A 147 10.71 5.39 45.79
N SER A 148 11.08 6.31 46.69
CA SER A 148 11.28 7.73 46.41
C SER A 148 12.20 7.98 45.21
N PHE A 149 13.34 7.29 45.13
CA PHE A 149 14.26 7.41 43.99
C PHE A 149 13.64 7.05 42.65
N LEU A 150 12.80 6.01 42.59
CA LEU A 150 12.12 5.63 41.35
C LEU A 150 11.13 6.70 40.91
N VAL A 151 10.32 7.22 41.83
CA VAL A 151 9.36 8.31 41.55
C VAL A 151 10.10 9.56 41.05
N ALA A 152 11.24 9.91 41.66
CA ALA A 152 12.06 11.03 41.22
C ALA A 152 12.55 10.85 39.77
N ARG A 153 13.01 9.65 39.40
CA ARG A 153 13.47 9.35 38.04
C ARG A 153 12.33 9.32 37.01
N ILE A 154 11.15 8.82 37.39
CA ILE A 154 9.95 8.85 36.53
C ILE A 154 9.57 10.32 36.26
N SER A 155 9.54 11.15 37.32
CA SER A 155 9.21 12.57 37.22
C SER A 155 10.23 13.36 36.41
N ALA A 156 11.53 13.10 36.59
CA ALA A 156 12.59 13.68 35.77
C ALA A 156 12.40 13.36 34.27
N GLN A 157 11.95 12.15 33.93
CA GLN A 157 11.66 11.81 32.54
C GLN A 157 10.45 12.57 31.96
N VAL A 158 9.42 12.85 32.78
CA VAL A 158 8.30 13.72 32.37
C VAL A 158 8.83 15.10 31.97
N VAL A 159 9.75 15.64 32.78
CA VAL A 159 10.42 16.93 32.50
C VAL A 159 11.17 16.88 31.18
N ASP A 160 11.92 15.81 30.90
CA ASP A 160 12.70 15.69 29.68
C ASP A 160 11.81 15.67 28.43
N TYR A 161 10.72 14.90 28.42
CA TYR A 161 9.76 14.91 27.31
C TYR A 161 9.12 16.28 27.10
N TYR A 162 8.69 16.95 28.19
CA TYR A 162 8.09 18.28 28.08
C TYR A 162 9.11 19.35 27.68
N LYS A 163 10.39 19.23 28.03
CA LYS A 163 11.44 20.12 27.53
C LYS A 163 11.60 20.00 26.01
N GLU A 164 11.62 18.80 25.45
CA GLU A 164 11.68 18.64 23.98
C GLU A 164 10.43 19.18 23.30
N ALA A 165 9.24 18.94 23.86
CA ALA A 165 8.00 19.54 23.36
C ALA A 165 8.02 21.08 23.45
N CYS A 166 8.54 21.65 24.55
CA CYS A 166 8.65 23.10 24.72
C CYS A 166 9.64 23.73 23.74
N ARG A 167 10.77 23.07 23.45
CA ARG A 167 11.73 23.51 22.43
C ARG A 167 11.08 23.58 21.05
N ALA A 168 10.29 22.56 20.68
CA ALA A 168 9.54 22.57 19.43
C ALA A 168 8.51 23.71 19.39
N LEU A 169 7.82 23.98 20.51
CA LEU A 169 6.87 25.10 20.63
C LEU A 169 7.57 26.47 20.61
N GLU A 170 8.85 26.56 20.97
CA GLU A 170 9.65 27.79 20.94
C GLU A 170 10.21 28.13 19.56
N ASN A 171 10.23 27.15 18.65
CA ASN A 171 10.61 27.39 17.27
C ASN A 171 9.61 28.36 16.59
N SER A 172 10.16 29.37 15.92
CA SER A 172 9.38 30.46 15.32
C SER A 172 8.41 30.00 14.24
N GLU A 173 8.77 29.00 13.44
CA GLU A 173 7.92 28.44 12.38
C GLU A 173 6.71 27.74 13.00
N THR A 174 6.93 26.88 14.00
CA THR A 174 5.84 26.23 14.75
C THR A 174 4.93 27.24 15.45
N ALA A 175 5.51 28.30 16.04
CA ALA A 175 4.73 29.34 16.68
C ALA A 175 3.85 30.10 15.69
N SER A 176 4.35 30.39 14.48
CA SER A 176 3.59 31.04 13.43
C SER A 176 2.43 30.17 12.92
N LEU A 177 2.68 28.86 12.78
CA LEU A 177 1.70 27.89 12.28
C LEU A 177 0.54 27.69 13.26
N LEU A 178 0.85 27.43 14.53
CA LEU A 178 -0.13 27.09 15.57
C LEU A 178 -0.85 28.33 16.14
N GLY A 179 -0.29 29.52 15.97
CA GLY A 179 -0.86 30.77 16.43
C GLY A 179 -1.22 30.78 17.92
N LYS A 180 -2.51 30.87 18.24
CA LYS A 180 -3.01 30.86 19.63
C LYS A 180 -2.78 29.52 20.33
N ILE A 181 -2.91 28.40 19.61
CA ILE A 181 -2.76 27.05 20.17
C ILE A 181 -1.36 26.89 20.78
N GLN A 182 -0.33 27.38 20.09
CA GLN A 182 1.04 27.32 20.63
C GLN A 182 1.18 28.08 21.94
N LYS A 183 0.55 29.25 22.10
CA LYS A 183 0.63 30.02 23.35
C LYS A 183 0.00 29.26 24.51
N ASP A 184 -1.15 28.65 24.27
CA ASP A 184 -1.89 27.90 25.29
C ASP A 184 -1.14 26.62 25.68
N TRP A 185 -0.65 25.86 24.69
CA TRP A 185 0.15 24.66 24.92
C TRP A 185 1.48 24.98 25.61
N LYS A 186 2.22 25.98 25.11
CA LYS A 186 3.50 26.39 25.68
C LYS A 186 3.36 26.80 27.14
N LYS A 187 2.35 27.59 27.49
CA LYS A 187 2.11 27.98 28.90
C LYS A 187 1.89 26.77 29.81
N LEU A 188 1.07 25.81 29.38
CA LEU A 188 0.80 24.61 30.17
C LEU A 188 2.04 23.72 30.28
N VAL A 189 2.75 23.48 29.17
CA VAL A 189 3.96 22.65 29.13
C VAL A 189 5.09 23.28 29.95
N GLN A 190 5.33 24.59 29.83
CA GLN A 190 6.35 25.29 30.63
C GLN A 190 6.06 25.20 32.13
N MET A 191 4.81 25.40 32.53
CA MET A 191 4.41 25.21 33.93
C MET A 191 4.66 23.76 34.39
N LYS A 192 4.26 22.77 33.58
CA LYS A 192 4.47 21.34 33.87
C LYS A 192 5.96 20.97 34.00
N ILE A 193 6.85 21.55 33.21
CA ILE A 193 8.31 21.34 33.33
C ILE A 193 8.78 21.69 34.75
N TYR A 194 8.41 22.86 35.27
CA TYR A 194 8.81 23.29 36.61
C TYR A 194 8.11 22.50 37.71
N TYR A 195 6.82 22.21 37.54
CA TYR A 195 6.04 21.42 38.50
C TYR A 195 6.63 20.01 38.67
N PHE A 196 6.85 19.27 37.59
CA PHE A 196 7.41 17.93 37.68
C PHE A 196 8.88 17.94 38.09
N ALA A 197 9.65 18.99 37.77
CA ALA A 197 10.99 19.14 38.32
C ALA A 197 10.98 19.35 39.84
N ALA A 198 9.97 20.06 40.38
CA ALA A 198 9.75 20.17 41.82
C ALA A 198 9.38 18.83 42.46
N VAL A 199 8.49 18.05 41.83
CA VAL A 199 8.13 16.69 42.28
C VAL A 199 9.35 15.76 42.29
N ALA A 200 10.19 15.80 41.25
CA ALA A 200 11.42 15.04 41.19
C ALA A 200 12.36 15.37 42.37
N HIS A 201 12.58 16.66 42.64
CA HIS A 201 13.43 17.10 43.75
C HIS A 201 12.82 16.82 45.13
N LEU A 202 11.49 16.91 45.28
CA LEU A 202 10.79 16.47 46.49
C LEU A 202 11.09 14.99 46.78
N HIS A 203 11.03 14.13 45.78
CA HIS A 203 11.29 12.70 45.97
C HIS A 203 12.79 12.38 46.16
N MET A 204 13.72 13.16 45.59
CA MET A 204 15.14 13.08 45.95
C MET A 204 15.40 13.51 47.39
N GLY A 205 14.72 14.56 47.89
CA GLY A 205 14.80 14.96 49.29
C GLY A 205 14.28 13.89 50.24
N LYS A 206 13.18 13.20 49.87
CA LYS A 206 12.69 12.02 50.61
C LYS A 206 13.71 10.87 50.61
N GLN A 207 14.39 10.63 49.50
CA GLN A 207 15.46 9.63 49.46
C GLN A 207 16.65 10.01 50.36
N ALA A 208 17.07 11.28 50.35
CA ALA A 208 18.13 11.75 51.24
C ALA A 208 17.73 11.62 52.72
N GLU A 209 16.46 11.85 53.05
CA GLU A 209 15.88 11.59 54.38
C GLU A 209 15.96 10.10 54.76
N GLU A 210 15.59 9.19 53.85
CA GLU A 210 15.73 7.73 54.04
C GLU A 210 17.20 7.29 54.24
N GLN A 211 18.15 8.01 53.65
CA GLN A 211 19.59 7.76 53.76
C GLN A 211 20.26 8.51 54.91
N GLN A 212 19.50 9.24 55.73
CA GLN A 212 20.00 10.08 56.83
C GLN A 212 21.05 11.11 56.38
N LYS A 213 20.89 11.66 55.17
CA LYS A 213 21.71 12.76 54.64
C LYS A 213 20.94 14.07 54.77
N PHE A 214 20.97 14.65 55.96
CA PHE A 214 20.11 15.78 56.30
C PHE A 214 20.52 17.09 55.59
N GLY A 215 21.80 17.28 55.25
CA GLY A 215 22.24 18.41 54.41
C GLY A 215 21.69 18.33 52.99
N GLU A 216 21.81 17.16 52.33
CA GLU A 216 21.25 16.91 50.99
C GLU A 216 19.72 17.03 50.98
N ARG A 217 19.04 16.55 52.03
CA ARG A 217 17.59 16.67 52.21
C ARG A 217 17.12 18.13 52.14
N VAL A 218 17.81 19.03 52.85
CA VAL A 218 17.46 20.47 52.90
C VAL A 218 17.58 21.12 51.52
N ILE A 219 18.70 20.92 50.81
CA ILE A 219 18.90 21.54 49.49
C ILE A 219 17.93 21.01 48.43
N TYR A 220 17.59 19.72 48.47
CA TYR A 220 16.58 19.16 47.55
C TYR A 220 15.19 19.74 47.80
N PHE A 221 14.76 19.88 49.06
CA PHE A 221 13.48 20.52 49.36
C PHE A 221 13.47 22.02 49.07
N GLN A 222 14.58 22.74 49.31
CA GLN A 222 14.73 24.14 48.88
C GLN A 222 14.55 24.24 47.37
N SER A 223 15.27 23.42 46.61
CA SER A 223 15.21 23.42 45.16
C SER A 223 13.82 23.05 44.63
N ALA A 224 13.13 22.12 45.29
CA ALA A 224 11.75 21.76 44.97
C ALA A 224 10.80 22.95 45.20
N LEU A 225 10.96 23.67 46.30
CA LEU A 225 10.17 24.86 46.63
C LEU A 225 10.39 25.99 45.62
N ASP A 226 11.64 26.27 45.25
CA ASP A 226 11.99 27.29 44.25
C ASP A 226 11.37 26.97 42.89
N LYS A 227 11.46 25.71 42.45
CA LYS A 227 10.85 25.26 41.19
C LYS A 227 9.33 25.33 41.22
N LEU A 228 8.71 24.96 42.34
CA LEU A 228 7.26 25.06 42.49
C LEU A 228 6.79 26.52 42.46
N ASN A 229 7.53 27.43 43.09
CA ASN A 229 7.23 28.87 43.03
C ASN A 229 7.27 29.40 41.58
N GLU A 230 8.25 28.97 40.77
CA GLU A 230 8.27 29.28 39.33
C GLU A 230 7.08 28.67 38.58
N ALA A 231 6.69 27.43 38.89
CA ALA A 231 5.48 26.81 38.32
C ALA A 231 4.22 27.62 38.66
N ILE A 232 4.07 28.09 39.91
CA ILE A 232 2.93 28.92 40.34
C ILE A 232 2.89 30.25 39.58
N LYS A 233 4.04 30.90 39.37
CA LYS A 233 4.12 32.13 38.55
C LYS A 233 3.65 31.88 37.12
N LEU A 234 4.08 30.77 36.51
CA LEU A 234 3.72 30.38 35.14
C LEU A 234 2.26 29.88 35.03
N ALA A 235 1.65 29.45 36.13
CA ALA A 235 0.27 28.97 36.17
C ALA A 235 -0.79 30.09 36.22
N LYS A 236 -0.40 31.36 36.23
CA LYS A 236 -1.36 32.48 36.30
C LYS A 236 -2.36 32.43 35.13
N GLY A 237 -3.65 32.32 35.45
CA GLY A 237 -4.73 32.21 34.47
C GLY A 237 -4.99 30.79 33.94
N GLN A 238 -4.32 29.77 34.48
CA GLN A 238 -4.66 28.37 34.23
C GLN A 238 -5.95 27.96 34.99
N PRO A 239 -6.65 26.90 34.54
CA PRO A 239 -7.87 26.41 35.20
C PRO A 239 -7.69 26.09 36.69
N GLU A 240 -8.79 26.10 37.45
CA GLU A 240 -8.79 25.84 38.89
C GLU A 240 -8.15 24.49 39.26
N THR A 241 -8.34 23.46 38.44
CA THR A 241 -7.72 22.14 38.63
C THR A 241 -6.18 22.20 38.70
N VAL A 242 -5.55 23.09 37.93
CA VAL A 242 -4.11 23.33 37.98
C VAL A 242 -3.73 24.05 39.28
N GLN A 243 -4.53 25.02 39.70
CA GLN A 243 -4.29 25.78 40.94
C GLN A 243 -4.40 24.87 42.17
N GLU A 244 -5.38 23.97 42.20
CA GLU A 244 -5.56 22.99 43.28
C GLU A 244 -4.37 22.04 43.40
N ALA A 245 -3.88 21.49 42.29
CA ALA A 245 -2.71 20.61 42.28
C ALA A 245 -1.44 21.34 42.79
N LEU A 246 -1.25 22.60 42.39
CA LEU A 246 -0.13 23.42 42.85
C LEU A 246 -0.23 23.75 44.34
N ARG A 247 -1.42 24.11 44.84
CA ARG A 247 -1.66 24.39 46.27
C ARG A 247 -1.38 23.17 47.14
N PHE A 248 -1.93 22.02 46.77
CA PHE A 248 -1.67 20.77 47.47
C PHE A 248 -0.17 20.45 47.53
N THR A 249 0.53 20.58 46.40
CA THR A 249 1.97 20.31 46.34
C THR A 249 2.78 21.35 47.13
N MET A 250 2.32 22.59 47.20
CA MET A 250 2.94 23.66 47.99
C MET A 250 2.87 23.37 49.48
N ASP A 251 1.73 22.91 49.98
CA ASP A 251 1.56 22.55 51.39
C ASP A 251 2.50 21.40 51.77
N VAL A 252 2.65 20.40 50.90
CA VAL A 252 3.56 19.26 51.09
C VAL A 252 5.03 19.70 51.07
N ILE A 253 5.46 20.42 50.03
CA ILE A 253 6.88 20.83 49.87
C ILE A 253 7.26 21.86 50.93
N GLY A 254 6.42 22.86 51.16
CA GLY A 254 6.66 23.91 52.17
C GLY A 254 6.74 23.32 53.58
N GLY A 255 5.83 22.41 53.94
CA GLY A 255 5.88 21.70 55.21
C GLY A 255 7.16 20.86 55.38
N LYS A 256 7.51 20.07 54.35
CA LYS A 256 8.72 19.22 54.35
C LYS A 256 10.02 20.04 54.44
N TYR A 257 10.11 21.15 53.69
CA TYR A 257 11.26 22.04 53.74
C TYR A 257 11.45 22.69 55.11
N ASN A 258 10.38 23.27 55.68
CA ASN A 258 10.46 23.94 56.98
C ASN A 258 10.85 22.97 58.10
N SER A 259 10.30 21.74 58.08
CA SER A 259 10.69 20.68 59.01
C SER A 259 12.16 20.30 58.83
N ALA A 260 12.60 20.01 57.60
CA ALA A 260 13.96 19.58 57.32
C ALA A 260 15.00 20.64 57.72
N LYS A 261 14.71 21.91 57.42
CA LYS A 261 15.57 23.03 57.82
C LYS A 261 15.66 23.16 59.33
N LYS A 262 14.52 23.14 60.03
CA LYS A 262 14.50 23.19 61.51
C LYS A 262 15.27 22.02 62.12
N ASP A 263 15.06 20.80 61.65
CA ASP A 263 15.77 19.63 62.19
C ASP A 263 17.28 19.76 61.95
N ASN A 264 17.69 20.22 60.78
CA ASN A 264 19.12 20.40 60.49
C ASN A 264 19.75 21.53 61.29
N ASP A 265 19.05 22.66 61.46
CA ASP A 265 19.57 23.84 62.18
C ASP A 265 19.69 23.61 63.70
N PHE A 266 18.86 22.73 64.28
CA PHE A 266 18.81 22.52 65.74
C PHE A 266 19.24 21.13 66.22
N ILE A 267 19.27 20.11 65.34
CA ILE A 267 19.57 18.72 65.71
C ILE A 267 20.81 18.23 64.97
N TYR A 268 20.75 18.11 63.63
CA TYR A 268 21.77 17.38 62.87
C TYR A 268 23.02 18.19 62.52
N HIS A 269 22.86 19.49 62.28
CA HIS A 269 23.93 20.43 61.92
C HIS A 269 24.81 19.96 60.73
N GLU A 270 24.23 19.24 59.77
CA GLU A 270 24.96 18.86 58.57
C GLU A 270 25.15 20.05 57.63
N ALA A 271 26.29 20.09 56.93
CA ALA A 271 26.54 21.09 55.91
C ALA A 271 25.58 20.90 54.72
N VAL A 272 24.90 21.97 54.32
CA VAL A 272 24.01 21.96 53.16
C VAL A 272 24.86 22.13 51.89
N PRO A 273 24.94 21.11 51.00
CA PRO A 273 25.76 21.19 49.79
C PRO A 273 25.10 22.10 48.75
N ALA A 274 25.91 22.58 47.81
CA ALA A 274 25.40 23.33 46.66
C ALA A 274 24.76 22.38 45.64
N LEU A 275 23.65 22.79 45.01
CA LEU A 275 22.85 21.90 44.14
C LEU A 275 23.64 21.37 42.93
N ASP A 276 24.57 22.15 42.40
CA ASP A 276 25.47 21.82 41.29
C ASP A 276 26.52 20.75 41.65
N THR A 277 26.83 20.59 42.94
CA THR A 277 27.71 19.51 43.43
C THR A 277 27.02 18.15 43.48
N LEU A 278 25.67 18.12 43.41
CA LEU A 278 24.89 16.88 43.45
C LEU A 278 24.71 16.28 42.05
N GLN A 279 24.65 14.95 41.98
CA GLN A 279 24.40 14.26 40.73
C GLN A 279 22.99 14.58 40.19
N SER A 280 22.93 14.93 38.90
CA SER A 280 21.65 15.17 38.23
C SER A 280 20.79 13.90 38.16
N VAL A 281 19.49 14.06 38.39
CA VAL A 281 18.52 12.95 38.36
C VAL A 281 18.31 12.50 36.91
N LYS A 282 18.81 11.31 36.56
CA LYS A 282 18.60 10.71 35.23
C LYS A 282 17.16 10.18 35.09
N GLY A 283 16.46 10.63 34.05
CA GLY A 283 15.15 10.13 33.66
C GLY A 283 15.09 8.60 33.53
N ALA A 284 13.91 8.03 33.81
CA ALA A 284 13.58 6.64 33.52
C ALA A 284 12.44 6.59 32.49
N PRO A 285 12.73 6.35 31.19
CA PRO A 285 11.70 6.19 30.17
C PRO A 285 11.00 4.84 30.35
N LEU A 286 9.75 4.88 30.81
CA LEU A 286 8.92 3.70 31.04
C LEU A 286 7.76 3.60 30.06
N VAL A 287 7.60 4.61 29.22
CA VAL A 287 6.61 4.68 28.15
C VAL A 287 7.29 4.63 26.79
N LYS A 288 6.57 4.13 25.78
CA LYS A 288 7.03 4.09 24.40
C LYS A 288 5.88 4.33 23.44
N ALA A 289 6.19 4.80 22.24
CA ALA A 289 5.23 4.83 21.15
C ALA A 289 4.84 3.38 20.81
N LEU A 290 3.55 3.04 20.92
CA LEU A 290 3.10 1.68 20.60
C LEU A 290 3.07 1.47 19.08
N PRO A 291 3.56 0.32 18.58
CA PRO A 291 3.59 0.08 17.15
C PRO A 291 2.16 0.03 16.58
N VAL A 292 1.99 0.62 15.40
CA VAL A 292 0.76 0.51 14.61
C VAL A 292 1.02 -0.49 13.50
N ASN A 293 0.15 -1.50 13.39
CA ASN A 293 0.11 -2.41 12.26
C ASN A 293 -1.17 -2.14 11.47
N PRO A 294 -1.12 -1.36 10.37
CA PRO A 294 -2.32 -1.00 9.62
C PRO A 294 -3.05 -2.20 9.00
N THR A 295 -2.35 -3.30 8.73
CA THR A 295 -2.85 -4.47 8.00
C THR A 295 -3.01 -5.71 8.90
N ASP A 296 -3.12 -5.54 10.22
CA ASP A 296 -3.38 -6.64 11.15
C ASP A 296 -4.80 -7.20 10.93
N PRO A 297 -4.96 -8.47 10.50
CA PRO A 297 -6.27 -9.08 10.25
C PRO A 297 -7.21 -9.05 11.46
N ALA A 298 -6.67 -9.03 12.69
CA ALA A 298 -7.47 -8.94 13.92
C ALA A 298 -8.22 -7.60 14.03
N VAL A 299 -7.71 -6.56 13.37
CA VAL A 299 -8.25 -5.19 13.44
C VAL A 299 -8.93 -4.79 12.13
N THR A 300 -8.36 -5.16 10.99
CA THR A 300 -8.91 -4.83 9.66
C THR A 300 -10.14 -5.66 9.32
N GLY A 301 -10.25 -6.86 9.89
CA GLY A 301 -11.16 -7.88 9.42
C GLY A 301 -10.82 -8.35 8.00
N PRO A 302 -11.76 -9.03 7.33
CA PRO A 302 -11.56 -9.55 5.98
C PRO A 302 -11.28 -8.43 4.97
N ASP A 303 -10.35 -8.65 4.06
CA ASP A 303 -10.12 -7.75 2.92
C ASP A 303 -11.36 -7.73 2.00
N ILE A 304 -12.00 -6.57 1.89
CA ILE A 304 -13.21 -6.40 1.07
C ILE A 304 -12.91 -6.50 -0.43
N PHE A 305 -11.66 -6.27 -0.83
CA PHE A 305 -11.18 -6.33 -2.20
C PHE A 305 -10.41 -7.61 -2.51
N ALA A 306 -10.51 -8.64 -1.66
CA ALA A 306 -9.78 -9.90 -1.81
C ALA A 306 -9.89 -10.51 -3.23
N LYS A 307 -11.05 -10.34 -3.88
CA LYS A 307 -11.34 -10.85 -5.23
C LYS A 307 -10.71 -10.03 -6.37
N LEU A 308 -10.25 -8.80 -6.10
CA LEU A 308 -9.71 -7.88 -7.09
C LEU A 308 -8.20 -8.10 -7.18
N VAL A 309 -7.75 -8.93 -8.12
CA VAL A 309 -6.33 -9.27 -8.28
C VAL A 309 -5.61 -8.16 -9.05
N PRO A 310 -4.44 -7.67 -8.60
CA PRO A 310 -3.72 -6.60 -9.29
C PRO A 310 -3.31 -7.00 -10.71
N MET A 311 -3.34 -6.06 -11.66
CA MET A 311 -2.93 -6.32 -13.05
C MET A 311 -1.50 -6.85 -13.13
N ALA A 312 -0.57 -6.31 -12.34
CA ALA A 312 0.81 -6.79 -12.27
C ALA A 312 0.92 -8.29 -11.90
N ALA A 313 0.01 -8.80 -11.07
CA ALA A 313 -0.04 -10.23 -10.75
C ALA A 313 -0.58 -11.06 -11.92
N HIS A 314 -1.57 -10.53 -12.65
CA HIS A 314 -2.03 -11.12 -13.91
C HIS A 314 -0.95 -11.12 -14.98
N GLU A 315 -0.25 -10.02 -15.18
CA GLU A 315 0.88 -9.88 -16.12
C GLU A 315 2.01 -10.84 -15.77
N ALA A 316 2.43 -10.89 -14.50
CA ALA A 316 3.45 -11.82 -14.04
C ALA A 316 3.04 -13.28 -14.24
N SER A 317 1.77 -13.62 -13.98
CA SER A 317 1.22 -14.96 -14.23
C SER A 317 1.17 -15.31 -15.72
N SER A 318 0.81 -14.35 -16.58
CA SER A 318 0.81 -14.49 -18.03
C SER A 318 2.23 -14.67 -18.59
N LEU A 319 3.19 -13.85 -18.13
CA LEU A 319 4.62 -13.99 -18.45
C LEU A 319 5.17 -15.35 -18.05
N TYR A 320 4.87 -15.78 -16.82
CA TYR A 320 5.26 -17.11 -16.34
C TYR A 320 4.65 -18.23 -17.21
N SER A 321 3.39 -18.07 -17.61
CA SER A 321 2.70 -19.03 -18.48
C SER A 321 3.33 -19.10 -19.88
N GLU A 322 3.73 -17.96 -20.45
CA GLU A 322 4.42 -17.89 -21.73
C GLU A 322 5.83 -18.49 -21.66
N GLU A 323 6.62 -18.19 -20.63
CA GLU A 323 7.94 -18.79 -20.43
C GLU A 323 7.85 -20.31 -20.26
N LYS A 324 6.82 -20.79 -19.54
CA LYS A 324 6.52 -22.22 -19.45
C LYS A 324 6.17 -22.82 -20.82
N ALA A 325 5.33 -22.16 -21.61
CA ALA A 325 4.93 -22.63 -22.94
C ALA A 325 6.11 -22.62 -23.93
N LYS A 326 6.98 -21.62 -23.85
CA LYS A 326 8.22 -21.53 -24.62
C LYS A 326 9.17 -22.68 -24.30
N LEU A 327 9.41 -22.95 -23.01
CA LEU A 327 10.23 -24.09 -22.59
C LEU A 327 9.66 -25.41 -23.11
N LEU A 328 8.33 -25.57 -23.06
CA LEU A 328 7.67 -26.78 -23.58
C LEU A 328 7.89 -26.93 -25.10
N ARG A 329 7.71 -25.85 -25.88
CA ARG A 329 7.96 -25.84 -27.32
C ARG A 329 9.42 -26.18 -27.66
N ASP A 330 10.38 -25.60 -26.95
CA ASP A 330 11.80 -25.87 -27.16
C ASP A 330 12.16 -27.34 -26.91
N VAL A 331 11.58 -27.95 -25.86
CA VAL A 331 11.80 -29.37 -25.56
C VAL A 331 11.15 -30.25 -26.62
N MET A 332 9.92 -29.93 -27.04
CA MET A 332 9.24 -30.67 -28.12
C MET A 332 10.00 -30.61 -29.44
N ALA A 333 10.46 -29.42 -29.85
CA ALA A 333 11.23 -29.25 -31.09
C ALA A 333 12.54 -30.06 -31.08
N LYS A 334 13.20 -30.17 -29.92
CA LYS A 334 14.39 -31.04 -29.77
C LYS A 334 14.06 -32.51 -29.93
N ILE A 335 12.90 -32.94 -29.43
CA ILE A 335 12.44 -34.33 -29.58
C ILE A 335 12.13 -34.60 -31.06
N GLU A 336 11.37 -33.74 -31.72
CA GLU A 336 11.04 -33.86 -33.14
C GLU A 336 12.29 -33.88 -34.02
N ALA A 337 13.24 -32.97 -33.80
CA ALA A 337 14.50 -32.97 -34.53
C ALA A 337 15.32 -34.25 -34.32
N LYS A 338 15.27 -34.85 -33.13
CA LYS A 338 15.94 -36.14 -32.87
C LYS A 338 15.21 -37.30 -33.51
N ASN A 339 13.89 -37.26 -33.57
CA ASN A 339 13.10 -38.24 -34.33
C ASN A 339 13.39 -38.13 -35.83
N GLU A 340 13.43 -36.93 -36.41
CA GLU A 340 13.80 -36.75 -37.82
C GLU A 340 15.21 -37.27 -38.13
N VAL A 341 16.19 -37.02 -37.25
CA VAL A 341 17.54 -37.57 -37.42
C VAL A 341 17.52 -39.09 -37.36
N LEU A 342 16.71 -39.68 -36.48
CA LEU A 342 16.53 -41.13 -36.40
C LEU A 342 15.91 -41.66 -37.69
N ASP A 343 14.83 -41.05 -38.19
CA ASP A 343 14.16 -41.43 -39.42
C ASP A 343 15.10 -41.33 -40.63
N GLN A 344 15.84 -40.22 -40.76
CA GLN A 344 16.87 -40.06 -41.80
C GLN A 344 17.97 -41.12 -41.71
N PHE A 345 18.39 -41.48 -40.49
CA PHE A 345 19.37 -42.52 -40.29
C PHE A 345 18.82 -43.89 -40.71
N MET A 346 17.58 -44.21 -40.34
CA MET A 346 16.88 -45.41 -40.78
C MET A 346 16.77 -45.48 -42.31
N ASP A 347 16.38 -44.39 -42.96
CA ASP A 347 16.33 -44.26 -44.43
C ASP A 347 17.70 -44.46 -45.07
N SER A 348 18.76 -43.87 -44.50
CA SER A 348 20.14 -43.97 -45.02
C SER A 348 20.69 -45.39 -44.97
N MET A 349 20.24 -46.19 -44.01
CA MET A 349 20.63 -47.59 -43.91
C MET A 349 19.93 -48.44 -44.96
N GLN A 350 18.89 -47.93 -45.65
CA GLN A 350 18.04 -48.71 -46.56
C GLN A 350 17.58 -50.04 -45.94
N LEU A 351 17.53 -50.10 -44.61
CA LEU A 351 17.14 -51.27 -43.85
C LEU A 351 15.64 -51.21 -43.66
N ASP A 352 14.92 -51.40 -44.76
CA ASP A 352 13.59 -51.95 -44.69
C ASP A 352 13.76 -53.49 -44.64
N PRO A 353 13.37 -54.15 -43.52
CA PRO A 353 13.53 -55.59 -43.36
C PRO A 353 12.90 -56.44 -44.48
N GLU A 354 12.04 -55.85 -45.31
CA GLU A 354 11.28 -56.53 -46.36
C GLU A 354 11.77 -56.29 -47.80
N THR A 355 12.72 -55.38 -48.08
CA THR A 355 12.99 -54.93 -49.48
C THR A 355 14.45 -54.99 -49.97
N VAL A 356 15.34 -55.74 -49.30
CA VAL A 356 16.77 -55.81 -49.67
C VAL A 356 17.07 -56.44 -51.05
N ASP A 357 16.11 -57.04 -51.77
CA ASP A 357 16.32 -57.54 -53.14
C ASP A 357 15.00 -57.63 -53.93
N ASN A 358 14.52 -56.56 -54.57
CA ASN A 358 13.38 -56.72 -55.49
C ASN A 358 13.35 -55.77 -56.70
N LEU A 359 13.62 -56.34 -57.88
CA LEU A 359 13.50 -55.71 -59.21
C LEU A 359 12.03 -55.43 -59.63
N ASP A 360 11.04 -55.84 -58.84
CA ASP A 360 9.59 -55.63 -59.09
C ASP A 360 9.08 -54.21 -58.74
N MET A 361 9.99 -53.29 -58.39
CA MET A 361 9.71 -51.95 -57.88
C MET A 361 8.83 -51.06 -58.79
N TYR A 362 8.65 -51.44 -60.06
CA TYR A 362 7.83 -50.70 -61.04
C TYR A 362 6.51 -51.39 -61.41
N ASN A 363 6.23 -52.59 -60.86
CA ASN A 363 4.98 -53.32 -61.14
C ASN A 363 3.84 -53.00 -60.17
N HIS A 364 4.16 -52.40 -59.02
CA HIS A 364 3.23 -52.16 -57.93
C HIS A 364 3.27 -50.69 -57.47
N ILE A 365 2.16 -50.19 -56.92
CA ILE A 365 2.08 -48.82 -56.37
C ILE A 365 3.07 -48.73 -55.19
N PRO A 366 3.94 -47.72 -55.12
CA PRO A 366 4.91 -47.56 -54.04
C PRO A 366 4.27 -47.65 -52.65
N PRO A 367 4.87 -48.36 -51.68
CA PRO A 367 4.29 -48.56 -50.34
C PRO A 367 3.92 -47.25 -49.64
N VAL A 368 4.74 -46.21 -49.79
CA VAL A 368 4.47 -44.87 -49.23
C VAL A 368 3.21 -44.26 -49.83
N LEU A 369 3.00 -44.38 -51.14
CA LEU A 369 1.76 -43.92 -51.77
C LEU A 369 0.58 -44.80 -51.37
N MET A 370 0.79 -46.12 -51.22
CA MET A 370 -0.22 -47.05 -50.73
C MET A 370 -0.66 -46.72 -49.30
N GLU A 371 0.27 -46.34 -48.43
CA GLU A 371 0.01 -45.88 -47.07
C GLU A 371 -0.80 -44.57 -47.07
N LYS A 372 -0.43 -43.59 -47.90
CA LYS A 372 -1.20 -42.33 -48.04
C LYS A 372 -2.60 -42.58 -48.63
N CYS A 373 -2.73 -43.45 -49.63
CA CYS A 373 -4.01 -43.88 -50.18
C CYS A 373 -4.85 -44.62 -49.12
N ALA A 374 -4.23 -45.47 -48.29
CA ALA A 374 -4.90 -46.16 -47.19
C ALA A 374 -5.37 -45.18 -46.10
N ALA A 375 -4.52 -44.23 -45.70
CA ALA A 375 -4.86 -43.19 -44.73
C ALA A 375 -6.03 -42.31 -45.21
N LEU A 376 -6.06 -41.97 -46.50
CA LEU A 376 -7.19 -41.28 -47.14
C LEU A 376 -8.43 -42.18 -47.29
N SER A 377 -8.27 -43.48 -47.55
CA SER A 377 -9.37 -44.45 -47.70
C SER A 377 -10.07 -44.74 -46.37
N VAL A 378 -9.34 -44.76 -45.26
CA VAL A 378 -9.91 -44.90 -43.90
C VAL A 378 -10.72 -43.65 -43.50
N ARG A 379 -10.48 -42.51 -44.17
CA ARG A 379 -11.19 -41.24 -43.95
C ARG A 379 -11.84 -40.76 -45.26
N PRO A 380 -12.88 -41.44 -45.77
CA PRO A 380 -13.47 -41.17 -47.08
C PRO A 380 -14.02 -39.75 -47.21
N ASP A 381 -14.37 -39.14 -46.08
CA ASP A 381 -14.89 -37.77 -46.03
C ASP A 381 -13.80 -36.68 -46.00
N THR A 382 -12.50 -37.01 -46.00
CA THR A 382 -11.43 -36.00 -45.83
C THR A 382 -11.49 -34.89 -46.88
N VAL A 383 -11.67 -35.27 -48.15
CA VAL A 383 -11.77 -34.29 -49.25
C VAL A 383 -13.07 -33.48 -49.15
N ARG A 384 -14.19 -34.13 -48.77
CA ARG A 384 -15.47 -33.46 -48.55
C ARG A 384 -15.38 -32.45 -47.39
N ASN A 385 -14.74 -32.86 -46.29
CA ASN A 385 -14.53 -32.05 -45.10
C ASN A 385 -13.62 -30.86 -45.41
N LEU A 386 -12.54 -31.04 -46.19
CA LEU A 386 -11.69 -29.94 -46.63
C LEU A 386 -12.48 -28.90 -47.44
N VAL A 387 -13.28 -29.36 -48.41
CA VAL A 387 -14.14 -28.48 -49.22
C VAL A 387 -15.17 -27.76 -48.34
N GLN A 388 -15.79 -28.47 -47.40
CA GLN A 388 -16.74 -27.89 -46.44
C GLN A 388 -16.06 -26.87 -45.52
N SER A 389 -14.87 -27.15 -45.00
CA SER A 389 -14.09 -26.22 -44.18
C SER A 389 -13.73 -24.95 -44.95
N MET A 390 -13.38 -25.05 -46.23
CA MET A 390 -13.15 -23.88 -47.08
C MET A 390 -14.43 -23.09 -47.36
N GLN A 391 -15.58 -23.76 -47.53
CA GLN A 391 -16.87 -23.08 -47.67
C GLN A 391 -17.26 -22.33 -46.38
N VAL A 392 -17.07 -22.95 -45.22
CA VAL A 392 -17.32 -22.31 -43.92
C VAL A 392 -16.36 -21.13 -43.72
N LEU A 393 -15.08 -21.27 -44.06
CA LEU A 393 -14.11 -20.18 -43.98
C LEU A 393 -14.52 -18.99 -44.86
N SER A 394 -14.99 -19.26 -46.08
CA SER A 394 -15.52 -18.21 -46.96
C SER A 394 -16.76 -17.53 -46.38
N GLY A 395 -17.66 -18.27 -45.73
CA GLY A 395 -18.83 -17.70 -45.06
C GLY A 395 -18.45 -16.79 -43.90
N VAL A 396 -17.54 -17.24 -43.04
CA VAL A 396 -17.03 -16.42 -41.92
C VAL A 396 -16.32 -15.16 -42.44
N PHE A 397 -15.56 -15.26 -43.53
CA PHE A 397 -14.93 -14.11 -44.15
C PHE A 397 -15.97 -13.07 -44.60
N THR A 398 -17.03 -13.50 -45.31
CA THR A 398 -18.09 -12.58 -45.77
C THR A 398 -18.89 -11.98 -44.63
N ASP A 399 -19.13 -12.72 -43.55
CA ASP A 399 -19.83 -12.21 -42.37
C ASP A 399 -19.01 -11.11 -41.69
N VAL A 400 -17.69 -11.31 -41.53
CA VAL A 400 -16.78 -10.30 -40.98
C VAL A 400 -16.70 -9.07 -41.88
N GLU A 401 -16.66 -9.27 -43.20
CA GLU A 401 -16.68 -8.17 -44.19
C GLU A 401 -17.94 -7.32 -44.04
N ALA A 402 -19.11 -7.97 -43.90
CA ALA A 402 -20.39 -7.29 -43.71
C ALA A 402 -20.42 -6.50 -42.40
N SER A 403 -19.98 -7.08 -41.28
CA SER A 403 -19.93 -6.38 -39.99
C SER A 403 -18.96 -5.20 -39.99
N LEU A 404 -17.76 -5.34 -40.59
CA LEU A 404 -16.81 -4.23 -40.70
C LEU A 404 -17.34 -3.11 -41.59
N LYS A 405 -18.05 -3.45 -42.66
CA LYS A 405 -18.72 -2.48 -43.51
C LYS A 405 -19.82 -1.74 -42.75
N GLU A 406 -20.68 -2.43 -42.02
CA GLU A 406 -21.73 -1.81 -41.21
C GLU A 406 -21.16 -0.83 -40.18
N ILE A 407 -20.08 -1.22 -39.48
CA ILE A 407 -19.39 -0.34 -38.52
C ILE A 407 -18.82 0.90 -39.21
N ARG A 408 -18.19 0.74 -40.38
CA ARG A 408 -17.65 1.87 -41.15
C ARG A 408 -18.75 2.80 -41.62
N ASP A 409 -19.84 2.26 -42.16
CA ASP A 409 -20.97 3.05 -42.66
C ASP A 409 -21.61 3.87 -41.52
N LEU A 410 -21.71 3.31 -40.31
CA LEU A 410 -22.18 4.04 -39.12
C LEU A 410 -21.23 5.17 -38.69
N LEU A 411 -19.91 4.96 -38.75
CA LEU A 411 -18.92 5.99 -38.44
C LEU A 411 -18.93 7.13 -39.47
N GLU A 412 -19.08 6.81 -40.75
CA GLU A 412 -19.20 7.80 -41.82
C GLU A 412 -20.50 8.61 -41.70
N GLU A 413 -21.61 7.97 -41.30
CA GLU A 413 -22.87 8.66 -41.04
C GLU A 413 -22.75 9.65 -39.87
N ASP A 414 -22.11 9.24 -38.77
CA ASP A 414 -21.86 10.10 -37.61
C ASP A 414 -20.96 11.30 -37.98
N GLU A 415 -19.87 11.06 -38.71
CA GLU A 415 -18.97 12.13 -39.18
C GLU A 415 -19.71 13.11 -40.12
N ALA A 416 -20.56 12.62 -41.01
CA ALA A 416 -21.36 13.46 -41.90
C ALA A 416 -22.42 14.28 -41.13
N GLN A 417 -23.00 13.73 -40.05
CA GLN A 417 -23.92 14.45 -39.18
C GLN A 417 -23.19 15.54 -38.37
N GLU A 418 -22.01 15.24 -37.83
CA GLU A 418 -21.14 16.21 -37.14
C GLU A 418 -20.73 17.36 -38.07
N GLN A 419 -20.31 17.06 -39.30
CA GLN A 419 -19.96 18.07 -40.31
C GLN A 419 -21.14 18.99 -40.65
N LYS A 420 -22.35 18.43 -40.88
CA LYS A 420 -23.57 19.23 -41.10
C LYS A 420 -23.92 20.12 -39.90
N LEU A 421 -23.75 19.60 -38.69
CA LEU A 421 -23.99 20.36 -37.46
C LEU A 421 -22.99 21.53 -37.34
N GLN A 422 -21.73 21.29 -37.71
CA GLN A 422 -20.66 22.29 -37.72
C GLN A 422 -20.88 23.39 -38.78
N GLU A 423 -21.43 23.03 -39.94
CA GLU A 423 -21.82 23.99 -40.99
C GLU A 423 -23.01 24.87 -40.57
N LEU A 424 -23.98 24.31 -39.85
CA LEU A 424 -25.20 25.01 -39.43
C LEU A 424 -25.00 25.95 -38.22
N LEU A 425 -24.14 25.59 -37.28
CA LEU A 425 -23.94 26.33 -36.01
C LEU A 425 -22.65 27.18 -35.98
N GLY A 426 -21.83 27.12 -37.04
CA GLY A 426 -20.46 27.64 -37.01
C GLY A 426 -19.56 26.79 -36.11
N ARG A 427 -18.26 27.12 -35.99
CA ARG A 427 -17.28 26.32 -35.24
C ARG A 427 -17.63 26.26 -33.74
N VAL A 428 -18.50 25.35 -33.34
CA VAL A 428 -18.80 25.05 -31.94
C VAL A 428 -17.57 24.33 -31.39
N PRO A 429 -16.97 24.79 -30.27
CA PRO A 429 -15.97 24.00 -29.57
C PRO A 429 -16.59 22.63 -29.23
N PRO A 430 -15.83 21.52 -29.26
CA PRO A 430 -16.39 20.22 -28.91
C PRO A 430 -17.08 20.35 -27.55
N ALA A 431 -18.34 19.90 -27.49
CA ALA A 431 -19.09 19.91 -26.25
C ALA A 431 -18.25 19.18 -25.18
N PRO A 432 -18.22 19.65 -23.92
CA PRO A 432 -17.54 18.95 -22.85
C PRO A 432 -18.26 17.61 -22.62
N GLY A 433 -17.85 16.56 -23.35
CA GLY A 433 -18.56 15.29 -23.42
C GLY A 433 -18.52 14.55 -24.76
N SER A 434 -17.91 15.06 -25.84
CA SER A 434 -17.65 14.21 -27.02
C SER A 434 -16.85 12.97 -26.57
N PRO A 435 -17.37 11.74 -26.76
CA PRO A 435 -16.82 10.57 -26.10
C PRO A 435 -15.40 10.31 -26.64
N PRO A 436 -14.37 10.21 -25.77
CA PRO A 436 -13.01 9.88 -26.18
C PRO A 436 -12.86 8.49 -26.84
N GLY A 437 -13.94 7.72 -26.94
CA GLY A 437 -13.96 6.40 -27.57
C GLY A 437 -14.10 6.40 -29.09
N LEU A 438 -14.67 7.42 -29.74
CA LEU A 438 -15.00 7.33 -31.17
C LEU A 438 -13.75 7.31 -32.07
N ALA A 439 -12.72 8.07 -31.68
CA ALA A 439 -11.39 8.02 -32.32
C ALA A 439 -10.68 6.68 -32.10
N GLU A 440 -10.87 6.06 -30.93
CA GLU A 440 -10.31 4.74 -30.62
C GLU A 440 -11.02 3.63 -31.41
N VAL A 441 -12.34 3.69 -31.52
CA VAL A 441 -13.17 2.79 -32.33
C VAL A 441 -12.81 2.91 -33.81
N SER A 442 -12.62 4.13 -34.34
CA SER A 442 -12.18 4.35 -35.73
C SER A 442 -10.79 3.76 -36.00
N LYS A 443 -9.85 3.93 -35.06
CA LYS A 443 -8.51 3.33 -35.13
C LYS A 443 -8.57 1.81 -35.09
N GLU A 444 -9.42 1.24 -34.24
CA GLU A 444 -9.58 -0.21 -34.11
C GLU A 444 -10.26 -0.82 -35.35
N CYS A 445 -11.30 -0.15 -35.88
CA CYS A 445 -11.95 -0.51 -37.14
C CYS A 445 -10.95 -0.54 -38.31
N SER A 446 -10.09 0.49 -38.42
CA SER A 446 -9.04 0.55 -39.44
C SER A 446 -8.07 -0.62 -39.33
N LYS A 447 -7.65 -0.98 -38.10
CA LYS A 447 -6.78 -2.13 -37.86
C LYS A 447 -7.45 -3.45 -38.28
N TYR A 448 -8.74 -3.64 -37.99
CA TYR A 448 -9.45 -4.85 -38.40
C TYR A 448 -9.66 -4.92 -39.92
N LEU A 449 -9.87 -3.79 -40.61
CA LEU A 449 -9.91 -3.73 -42.06
C LEU A 449 -8.58 -4.18 -42.69
N GLU A 450 -7.44 -3.70 -42.18
CA GLU A 450 -6.12 -4.15 -42.65
C GLU A 450 -5.88 -5.65 -42.43
N LEU A 451 -6.28 -6.17 -41.26
CA LEU A 451 -6.16 -7.60 -40.96
C LEU A 451 -7.06 -8.44 -41.87
N HIS A 452 -8.26 -7.94 -42.17
CA HIS A 452 -9.20 -8.58 -43.07
C HIS A 452 -8.70 -8.59 -44.53
N GLU A 453 -8.05 -7.51 -44.98
CA GLU A 453 -7.39 -7.46 -46.30
C GLU A 453 -6.26 -8.50 -46.40
N LYS A 454 -5.42 -8.61 -45.36
CA LYS A 454 -4.38 -9.67 -45.30
C LYS A 454 -5.00 -11.06 -45.31
N ALA A 455 -6.08 -11.26 -44.55
CA ALA A 455 -6.82 -12.52 -44.53
C ALA A 455 -7.35 -12.89 -45.93
N SER A 456 -7.83 -11.90 -46.70
CA SER A 456 -8.31 -12.07 -48.09
C SER A 456 -7.23 -12.66 -48.99
N PHE A 457 -6.00 -12.16 -48.88
CA PHE A 457 -4.87 -12.70 -49.63
C PHE A 457 -4.61 -14.18 -49.28
N THR A 458 -4.51 -14.51 -47.99
CA THR A 458 -4.33 -15.90 -47.54
C THR A 458 -5.46 -16.82 -47.97
N ASN A 459 -6.71 -16.34 -47.91
CA ASN A 459 -7.87 -17.12 -48.32
C ASN A 459 -7.83 -17.39 -49.83
N THR A 460 -7.43 -16.40 -50.63
CA THR A 460 -7.25 -16.55 -52.08
C THR A 460 -6.13 -17.55 -52.40
N GLU A 461 -5.00 -17.50 -51.70
CA GLU A 461 -3.90 -18.47 -51.84
C GLU A 461 -4.35 -19.90 -51.46
N LEU A 462 -5.08 -20.06 -50.36
CA LEU A 462 -5.63 -21.35 -49.94
C LEU A 462 -6.63 -21.90 -50.96
N HIS A 463 -7.52 -21.06 -51.50
CA HIS A 463 -8.43 -21.47 -52.57
C HIS A 463 -7.66 -21.89 -53.83
N ARG A 464 -6.57 -21.19 -54.19
CA ARG A 464 -5.72 -21.55 -55.34
C ARG A 464 -5.00 -22.88 -55.11
N ALA A 465 -4.35 -23.05 -53.95
CA ALA A 465 -3.64 -24.27 -53.59
C ALA A 465 -4.59 -25.47 -53.49
N MET A 466 -5.77 -25.27 -52.89
CA MET A 466 -6.81 -26.30 -52.85
C MET A 466 -7.22 -26.69 -54.27
N ASN A 467 -7.57 -25.74 -55.13
CA ASN A 467 -8.00 -26.05 -56.50
C ASN A 467 -6.91 -26.76 -57.32
N LEU A 468 -5.64 -26.40 -57.10
CA LEU A 468 -4.50 -27.05 -57.75
C LEU A 468 -4.33 -28.52 -57.31
N HIS A 469 -4.52 -28.80 -56.02
CA HIS A 469 -4.22 -30.13 -55.45
C HIS A 469 -5.46 -31.01 -55.23
N LEU A 470 -6.67 -30.48 -55.38
CA LEU A 470 -7.92 -31.21 -55.17
C LEU A 470 -8.05 -32.42 -56.11
N GLY A 471 -7.60 -32.27 -57.36
CA GLY A 471 -7.56 -33.37 -58.33
C GLY A 471 -6.67 -34.52 -57.87
N ASN A 472 -5.48 -34.20 -57.36
CA ASN A 472 -4.52 -35.18 -56.86
C ASN A 472 -5.02 -35.87 -55.58
N LEU A 473 -5.63 -35.12 -54.66
CA LEU A 473 -6.21 -35.68 -53.43
C LEU A 473 -7.39 -36.62 -53.72
N ARG A 474 -8.22 -36.29 -54.72
CA ARG A 474 -9.30 -37.17 -55.19
C ARG A 474 -8.77 -38.43 -55.86
N LEU A 475 -7.69 -38.31 -56.62
CA LEU A 475 -7.02 -39.45 -57.25
C LEU A 475 -6.46 -40.41 -56.19
N LEU A 476 -5.75 -39.88 -55.17
CA LEU A 476 -5.19 -40.68 -54.06
C LEU A 476 -6.27 -41.29 -53.14
N GLY A 477 -7.44 -40.66 -53.03
CA GLY A 477 -8.60 -41.21 -52.31
C GLY A 477 -9.49 -42.14 -53.16
N GLY A 478 -9.16 -42.34 -54.43
CA GLY A 478 -9.93 -43.15 -55.38
C GLY A 478 -9.50 -44.62 -55.44
N PRO A 479 -10.09 -45.43 -56.34
CA PRO A 479 -9.70 -46.82 -56.54
C PRO A 479 -8.22 -46.94 -56.94
N LEU A 480 -7.50 -47.90 -56.34
CA LEU A 480 -6.06 -48.11 -56.56
C LEU A 480 -5.67 -48.30 -58.04
N GLU A 481 -6.55 -48.89 -58.85
CA GLU A 481 -6.33 -49.03 -60.30
C GLU A 481 -6.18 -47.68 -61.03
N GLN A 482 -6.90 -46.65 -60.58
CA GLN A 482 -6.80 -45.30 -61.16
C GLN A 482 -5.50 -44.61 -60.76
N VAL A 483 -5.05 -44.83 -59.52
CA VAL A 483 -3.75 -44.34 -59.04
C VAL A 483 -2.61 -45.01 -59.82
N ARG A 484 -2.69 -46.32 -60.04
CA ARG A 484 -1.70 -47.08 -60.81
C ARG A 484 -1.59 -46.59 -62.25
N ALA A 485 -2.72 -46.34 -62.91
CA ALA A 485 -2.75 -45.84 -64.29
C ALA A 485 -2.20 -44.41 -64.45
N ALA A 486 -2.22 -43.61 -63.38
CA ALA A 486 -1.72 -42.23 -63.38
C ALA A 486 -0.22 -42.12 -63.05
N LEU A 487 0.43 -43.21 -62.61
CA LEU A 487 1.86 -43.22 -62.35
C LEU A 487 2.65 -43.37 -63.66
N PRO A 488 3.77 -42.65 -63.84
CA PRO A 488 4.62 -42.81 -65.01
C PRO A 488 5.14 -44.25 -65.11
N THR A 489 4.84 -44.92 -66.21
CA THR A 489 5.49 -46.19 -66.55
C THR A 489 6.73 -45.87 -67.39
N PRO A 490 7.93 -46.31 -66.99
CA PRO A 490 9.12 -46.11 -67.80
C PRO A 490 8.97 -46.88 -69.10
N SER A 491 8.94 -46.18 -70.23
CA SER A 491 9.12 -46.78 -71.55
C SER A 491 10.61 -47.02 -71.75
N LEU A 492 11.06 -48.27 -71.68
CA LEU A 492 12.39 -48.64 -72.16
C LEU A 492 12.40 -48.51 -73.69
N SER A 493 13.08 -47.48 -74.21
CA SER A 493 13.48 -47.42 -75.60
C SER A 493 14.66 -48.39 -75.79
N GLU A 494 14.46 -49.49 -76.52
CA GLU A 494 15.58 -50.30 -77.00
C GLU A 494 16.38 -49.49 -78.02
N GLY A 495 17.49 -48.87 -77.57
CA GLY A 495 18.45 -48.20 -78.45
C GLY A 495 19.25 -47.06 -77.81
N GLU A 496 20.15 -47.37 -76.87
CA GLU A 496 21.62 -47.12 -76.89
C GLU A 496 22.25 -47.50 -75.54
#